data_AF-A0A7M7SYK8-F1
#
_entry.id   AF-A0A7M7SYK8-F1
#
_cell.length_a   1.000
_cell.length_b   1.000
_cell.length_c   1.000
_cell.angle_alpha   90.00
_cell.angle_beta   90.00
_cell.angle_gamma   90.00
#
_symmetry.space_group_name_H-M   'P 1'
#
loop_
_entity.id
_entity.type
_entity.pdbx_description
1 polymer ?
#
loop_
_entity_poly.entity_id
_entity_poly.type
_entity_poly.pdbx_seq_one_letter_code
_entity_poly.pdbx_strand_id
1 'polypeptide(L)'
;MNAKSDINLDRIIEQLMSVRSTPGKQVQLPENQIRHLCQLSREQFLEEPMLVELEAPVNIVGDIHGQYGDLIRHFDKCGFPPDSNYLFLGDYVDRGKQSLETICLMLAYKLKYPNNFFLLRGNHECASINR
;
A
#
# COMPACT_ATOMS: atom_id res chain seq x y z
N MET A 1 -24.05 12.22 -10.08
CA MET A 1 -22.90 12.02 -11.00
C MET A 1 -21.68 12.61 -10.30
N ASN A 2 -21.04 11.85 -9.42
CA ASN A 2 -19.88 12.36 -8.67
C ASN A 2 -18.66 12.32 -9.58
N ALA A 3 -18.07 13.49 -9.81
CA ALA A 3 -16.77 13.61 -10.43
C ALA A 3 -15.76 12.86 -9.55
N LYS A 4 -15.35 11.66 -9.98
CA LYS A 4 -14.07 11.10 -9.59
C LYS A 4 -13.04 12.14 -10.03
N SER A 5 -12.60 13.00 -9.11
CA SER A 5 -11.40 13.78 -9.31
C SER A 5 -10.29 12.75 -9.49
N ASP A 6 -9.91 12.52 -10.73
CA ASP A 6 -9.05 11.40 -11.12
C ASP A 6 -7.69 11.57 -10.45
N ILE A 7 -7.50 10.90 -9.31
CA ILE A 7 -6.22 10.90 -8.61
C ILE A 7 -5.23 10.18 -9.52
N ASN A 8 -4.15 10.87 -9.88
CA ASN A 8 -3.13 10.26 -10.73
C ASN A 8 -2.27 9.31 -9.89
N LEU A 9 -2.70 8.04 -9.81
CA LEU A 9 -2.01 6.99 -9.06
C LEU A 9 -0.59 6.76 -9.55
N ASP A 10 -0.35 6.87 -10.87
CA ASP A 10 0.97 6.71 -11.47
C ASP A 10 1.95 7.73 -10.89
N ARG A 11 1.54 9.00 -10.86
CA ARG A 11 2.33 10.08 -10.31
C ARG A 11 2.60 9.89 -8.81
N ILE A 12 1.62 9.40 -8.04
CA ILE A 12 1.81 9.13 -6.61
C ILE A 12 2.83 8.00 -6.41
N ILE A 13 2.71 6.92 -7.18
CA ILE A 13 3.64 5.79 -7.13
C ILE A 13 5.04 6.26 -7.53
N GLU A 14 5.19 7.04 -8.60
CA GLU A 14 6.47 7.61 -9.02
C GLU A 14 7.09 8.48 -7.92
N GLN A 15 6.30 9.33 -7.26
CA GLN A 15 6.77 10.15 -6.15
C GLN A 15 7.24 9.31 -4.97
N LEU A 16 6.48 8.28 -4.59
CA LEU A 16 6.83 7.35 -3.52
C LEU A 16 8.08 6.52 -3.86
N MET A 17 8.23 6.12 -5.13
CA MET A 17 9.36 5.33 -5.60
C MET A 17 10.62 6.17 -5.86
N SER A 18 10.51 7.50 -5.91
CA SER A 18 11.65 8.42 -6.14
C SER A 18 12.76 8.31 -5.09
N VAL A 19 12.46 7.76 -3.91
CA VAL A 19 13.41 7.56 -2.81
C VAL A 19 13.98 6.13 -2.75
N ARG A 20 13.72 5.29 -3.76
CA ARG A 20 14.23 3.91 -3.86
C ARG A 20 15.74 3.81 -3.63
N SER A 21 16.52 4.73 -4.16
CA SER A 21 17.98 4.75 -4.04
C SER A 21 18.51 5.47 -2.80
N THR A 22 17.62 6.05 -1.98
CA THR A 22 18.00 6.88 -0.82
C THR A 22 17.26 6.43 0.44
N PRO A 23 17.75 5.36 1.12
CA PRO A 23 17.11 4.81 2.30
C PRO A 23 16.89 5.87 3.39
N GLY A 24 15.69 5.90 3.98
CA GLY A 24 15.32 6.82 5.05
C GLY A 24 14.94 8.23 4.59
N LYS A 25 15.02 8.56 3.29
CA LYS A 25 14.49 9.81 2.77
C LYS A 25 12.96 9.76 2.78
N GLN A 26 12.35 10.74 3.43
CA GLN A 26 10.90 10.86 3.50
C GLN A 26 10.31 11.40 2.19
N VAL A 27 9.09 10.96 1.89
CA VAL A 27 8.30 11.46 0.76
C VAL A 27 7.16 12.31 1.30
N GLN A 28 7.12 13.58 0.91
CA GLN A 28 6.03 14.47 1.28
C GLN A 28 4.91 14.38 0.23
N LEU A 29 3.88 13.60 0.54
CA LEU A 29 2.63 13.63 -0.18
C LEU A 29 1.71 14.71 0.43
N PRO A 30 1.10 15.58 -0.39
CA PRO A 30 0.07 16.51 0.06
C PRO A 30 -1.07 15.80 0.80
N GLU A 31 -1.55 16.40 1.90
CA GLU A 31 -2.61 15.84 2.75
C GLU A 31 -3.88 15.48 1.95
N ASN A 32 -4.26 16.32 0.96
CA ASN A 32 -5.40 16.07 0.10
C ASN A 32 -5.23 14.79 -0.75
N GLN A 33 -4.01 14.49 -1.21
CA GLN A 33 -3.74 13.25 -1.94
C GLN A 33 -3.85 12.04 -1.02
N ILE A 34 -3.27 12.12 0.19
CA ILE A 34 -3.36 11.03 1.18
C ILE A 34 -4.81 10.77 1.56
N ARG A 35 -5.59 11.83 1.84
CA ARG A 35 -7.01 11.71 2.18
C ARG A 35 -7.80 11.04 1.06
N HIS A 36 -7.58 11.46 -0.18
CA HIS A 36 -8.29 10.91 -1.33
C HIS A 36 -7.91 9.45 -1.58
N LEU A 37 -6.63 9.10 -1.42
CA LEU A 37 -6.14 7.73 -1.49
C LEU A 37 -6.84 6.83 -0.47
N CYS A 38 -6.97 7.27 0.79
CA CYS A 38 -7.69 6.54 1.82
C CYS A 38 -9.19 6.40 1.49
N GLN A 39 -9.83 7.45 0.97
CA GLN A 39 -11.25 7.41 0.60
C GLN A 39 -11.53 6.38 -0.49
N LEU A 40 -10.78 6.43 -1.59
CA LEU A 40 -10.94 5.47 -2.68
C LEU A 40 -10.58 4.05 -2.27
N SER A 41 -9.51 3.86 -1.49
CA SER A 41 -9.13 2.53 -1.03
C SER A 41 -10.21 1.93 -0.14
N ARG A 42 -10.82 2.74 0.73
CA ARG A 42 -11.96 2.31 1.55
C ARG A 42 -13.14 1.89 0.69
N GLU A 43 -13.48 2.64 -0.37
CA GLU A 43 -14.54 2.27 -1.30
C GLU A 43 -14.22 0.93 -1.98
N GLN A 44 -13.00 0.77 -2.48
CA GLN A 44 -12.53 -0.48 -3.08
C GLN A 44 -12.65 -1.68 -2.12
N PHE A 45 -12.21 -1.54 -0.87
CA PHE A 45 -12.31 -2.62 0.12
C PHE A 45 -13.76 -2.95 0.51
N LEU A 46 -14.70 -2.00 0.42
CA LEU A 46 -16.11 -2.23 0.71
C LEU A 46 -16.82 -2.95 -0.45
N GLU A 47 -16.32 -2.81 -1.67
CA GLU A 47 -16.83 -3.51 -2.85
C GLU A 47 -16.30 -4.96 -2.93
N GLU A 48 -15.14 -5.24 -2.34
CA GLU A 48 -14.51 -6.56 -2.31
C GLU A 48 -15.03 -7.44 -1.14
N PRO A 49 -15.02 -8.78 -1.30
CA PRO A 49 -15.40 -9.68 -0.22
C PRO A 49 -14.41 -9.64 0.94
N MET A 50 -14.91 -9.76 2.17
CA MET A 50 -14.07 -9.79 3.38
C MET A 50 -13.12 -11.00 3.40
N LEU A 51 -13.56 -12.14 2.86
CA LEU A 51 -12.72 -13.31 2.63
C LEU A 51 -12.20 -13.26 1.20
N VAL A 52 -10.90 -13.02 1.04
CA VAL A 52 -10.25 -12.93 -0.27
C VAL A 52 -9.99 -14.34 -0.79
N GLU A 53 -10.47 -14.63 -1.99
CA GLU A 53 -10.16 -15.85 -2.75
C GLU A 53 -9.09 -15.53 -3.80
N LEU A 54 -8.01 -16.32 -3.83
CA LEU A 54 -6.83 -16.04 -4.64
C LEU A 54 -6.37 -17.31 -5.36
N GLU A 55 -5.85 -17.11 -6.58
CA GLU A 55 -5.20 -18.16 -7.35
C GLU A 55 -3.68 -17.99 -7.34
N ALA A 56 -2.97 -19.11 -7.34
CA ALA A 56 -1.52 -19.11 -7.48
C ALA A 56 -1.12 -18.73 -8.93
N PRO A 57 0.05 -18.08 -9.14
CA PRO A 57 1.09 -17.78 -8.17
C PRO A 57 0.81 -16.49 -7.36
N VAL A 58 1.16 -16.49 -6.07
CA VAL A 58 1.05 -15.33 -5.18
C VAL A 58 2.20 -15.29 -4.17
N ASN A 59 2.79 -14.11 -3.97
CA ASN A 59 3.77 -13.83 -2.92
C ASN A 59 3.03 -13.43 -1.65
N ILE A 60 3.20 -14.19 -0.57
CA ILE A 60 2.59 -13.89 0.73
C ILE A 60 3.62 -13.17 1.61
N VAL A 61 3.25 -11.99 2.11
CA VAL A 61 4.15 -11.10 2.86
C VAL A 61 3.57 -10.82 4.24
N GLY A 62 4.38 -11.00 5.29
CA GLY A 62 4.03 -10.68 6.67
C GLY A 62 4.22 -9.19 6.99
N ASP A 63 4.47 -8.93 8.27
CA ASP A 63 4.55 -7.59 8.85
C ASP A 63 5.62 -6.70 8.17
N ILE A 64 5.28 -5.43 7.99
CA ILE A 64 6.19 -4.41 7.42
C ILE A 64 6.56 -3.35 8.46
N HIS A 65 5.63 -2.95 9.33
CA HIS A 65 5.86 -1.99 10.41
C HIS A 65 6.64 -0.74 9.97
N GLY A 66 6.22 -0.08 8.89
CA GLY A 66 6.86 1.15 8.41
C GLY A 66 8.32 1.00 7.95
N GLN A 67 8.81 -0.23 7.71
CA GLN A 67 10.12 -0.49 7.13
C GLN A 67 10.10 -0.32 5.59
N TYR A 68 9.83 0.91 5.15
CA TYR A 68 9.62 1.23 3.73
C TYR A 68 10.77 0.80 2.80
N GLY A 69 12.01 0.97 3.25
CA GLY A 69 13.18 0.52 2.48
C GLY A 69 13.24 -1.00 2.27
N ASP A 70 12.77 -1.78 3.25
CA ASP A 70 12.72 -3.24 3.14
C ASP A 70 11.54 -3.70 2.28
N LEU A 71 10.42 -2.98 2.30
CA LEU A 71 9.32 -3.18 1.36
C LEU A 71 9.78 -2.97 -0.10
N ILE A 72 10.51 -1.88 -0.39
CA ILE A 72 11.04 -1.64 -1.74
C ILE A 72 12.03 -2.75 -2.15
N ARG A 73 12.93 -3.15 -1.25
CA ARG A 73 13.87 -4.26 -1.50
C ARG A 73 13.15 -5.59 -1.74
N HIS A 74 12.01 -5.80 -1.11
CA HIS A 74 11.18 -6.98 -1.35
C HIS A 74 10.66 -6.97 -2.79
N PHE A 75 10.06 -5.86 -3.24
CA PHE A 75 9.61 -5.73 -4.62
C PHE A 75 10.76 -5.82 -5.65
N ASP A 76 11.95 -5.29 -5.33
CA ASP A 76 13.14 -5.43 -6.17
C ASP A 76 13.54 -6.89 -6.42
N LYS A 77 13.33 -7.77 -5.41
CA LYS A 77 13.70 -9.19 -5.48
C LYS A 77 12.58 -10.06 -6.04
N CYS A 78 11.34 -9.78 -5.65
CA CYS A 78 10.19 -10.62 -5.92
C CYS A 78 9.36 -10.14 -7.12
N GLY A 79 9.67 -8.97 -7.70
CA GLY A 79 8.94 -8.37 -8.82
C GLY A 79 7.97 -7.29 -8.36
N PHE A 80 7.86 -6.19 -9.10
CA PHE A 80 6.87 -5.15 -8.79
C PHE A 80 5.47 -5.55 -9.27
N PRO A 81 4.39 -5.09 -8.62
CA PRO A 81 3.05 -5.18 -9.21
C PRO A 81 3.01 -4.44 -10.56
N PRO A 82 2.40 -5.00 -11.63
CA PRO A 82 1.59 -6.22 -11.66
C PRO A 82 2.36 -7.49 -12.06
N ASP A 83 3.68 -7.43 -12.25
CA ASP A 83 4.50 -8.58 -12.69
C ASP A 83 4.49 -9.73 -11.66
N SER A 84 4.10 -9.45 -10.42
CA SER A 84 3.89 -10.46 -9.38
C SER A 84 2.68 -10.12 -8.52
N ASN A 85 1.92 -11.15 -8.16
CA ASN A 85 0.76 -11.03 -7.29
C ASN A 85 1.18 -11.03 -5.82
N TYR A 86 0.51 -10.24 -5.00
CA TYR A 86 0.85 -10.06 -3.59
C TYR A 86 -0.36 -10.20 -2.68
N LEU A 87 -0.18 -10.96 -1.59
CA LEU A 87 -1.07 -10.98 -0.44
C LEU A 87 -0.27 -10.53 0.79
N PHE A 88 -0.61 -9.37 1.35
CA PHE A 88 -0.04 -8.92 2.61
C PHE A 88 -0.95 -9.27 3.78
N LEU A 89 -0.34 -9.69 4.90
CA LEU A 89 -1.05 -10.24 6.06
C LEU A 89 -1.42 -9.20 7.14
N GLY A 90 -1.08 -7.92 6.96
CA GLY A 90 -1.34 -6.85 7.92
C GLY A 90 -0.08 -6.22 8.50
N ASP A 91 -0.27 -5.40 9.55
CA ASP A 91 0.80 -4.77 10.33
C ASP A 91 1.75 -3.92 9.46
N TYR A 92 1.13 -2.99 8.74
CA TYR A 92 1.79 -2.08 7.81
C TYR A 92 2.42 -0.89 8.52
N VAL A 93 1.76 -0.43 9.58
CA VAL A 93 2.07 0.78 10.33
C VAL A 93 2.69 0.45 11.69
N ASP A 94 3.03 1.50 12.45
CA ASP A 94 3.77 1.49 13.71
C ASP A 94 5.22 1.00 13.65
N ARG A 95 5.97 1.32 14.71
CA ARG A 95 7.37 0.94 15.03
C ARG A 95 8.44 1.45 14.06
N GLY A 96 8.16 1.51 12.76
CA GLY A 96 9.05 2.04 11.73
C GLY A 96 9.00 3.56 11.59
N LYS A 97 9.97 4.09 10.85
CA LYS A 97 10.15 5.54 10.63
C LYS A 97 9.36 6.08 9.44
N GLN A 98 8.84 5.20 8.58
CA GLN A 98 8.24 5.55 7.28
C GLN A 98 6.88 4.87 7.07
N SER A 99 6.07 4.81 8.13
CA SER A 99 4.74 4.18 8.09
C SER A 99 3.80 4.84 7.10
N LEU A 100 3.89 6.16 6.91
CA LEU A 100 3.09 6.90 5.94
C LEU A 100 3.42 6.49 4.51
N GLU A 101 4.71 6.43 4.16
CA GLU A 101 5.14 6.00 2.83
C GLU A 101 4.77 4.55 2.55
N THR A 102 4.95 3.66 3.53
CA THR A 102 4.53 2.26 3.45
C THR A 102 3.05 2.15 3.14
N ILE A 103 2.17 2.71 3.97
CA ILE A 103 0.73 2.54 3.76
C ILE A 103 0.26 3.25 2.50
N CYS A 104 0.80 4.43 2.16
CA CYS A 104 0.45 5.13 0.93
C CYS A 104 0.82 4.33 -0.32
N LEU A 105 2.01 3.72 -0.36
CA LEU A 105 2.41 2.90 -1.50
C LEU A 105 1.52 1.66 -1.64
N MET A 106 1.21 1.00 -0.52
CA MET A 106 0.36 -0.19 -0.51
C MET A 106 -1.07 0.12 -0.97
N LEU A 107 -1.66 1.23 -0.50
CA LEU A 107 -2.97 1.69 -0.96
C LEU A 107 -2.97 2.09 -2.45
N ALA A 108 -1.90 2.76 -2.91
CA ALA A 108 -1.76 3.13 -4.32
C ALA A 108 -1.68 1.88 -5.22
N TYR A 109 -0.91 0.86 -4.82
CA TYR A 109 -0.88 -0.41 -5.56
C TYR A 109 -2.19 -1.17 -5.49
N LYS A 110 -2.89 -1.17 -4.34
CA LYS A 110 -4.22 -1.78 -4.21
C LYS A 110 -5.21 -1.17 -5.21
N LEU A 111 -5.24 0.16 -5.30
CA LEU A 111 -6.12 0.86 -6.24
C LEU A 111 -5.72 0.67 -7.70
N LYS A 112 -4.42 0.62 -7.99
CA LYS A 112 -3.92 0.46 -9.35
C LYS A 112 -4.07 -0.97 -9.87
N TYR A 113 -3.90 -1.97 -9.01
CA TYR A 113 -3.89 -3.39 -9.36
C TYR A 113 -4.79 -4.20 -8.42
N PRO A 114 -6.11 -3.94 -8.37
CA PRO A 114 -7.01 -4.52 -7.38
C PRO A 114 -7.11 -6.05 -7.46
N ASN A 115 -6.84 -6.63 -8.64
CA ASN A 115 -6.89 -8.07 -8.90
C ASN A 115 -5.53 -8.78 -8.70
N ASN A 116 -4.46 -8.04 -8.40
CA ASN A 116 -3.10 -8.59 -8.24
C ASN A 116 -2.48 -8.22 -6.89
N PHE A 117 -3.04 -7.24 -6.17
CA PHE A 117 -2.50 -6.72 -4.93
C PHE A 117 -3.56 -6.72 -3.84
N PHE A 118 -3.34 -7.51 -2.79
CA PHE A 118 -4.31 -7.78 -1.74
C PHE A 118 -3.73 -7.45 -0.38
N LEU A 119 -4.54 -6.77 0.44
CA LEU A 119 -4.14 -6.29 1.77
C LEU A 119 -5.13 -6.84 2.80
N LEU A 120 -4.65 -7.67 3.72
CA LEU A 120 -5.42 -8.09 4.89
C LEU A 120 -5.26 -7.08 6.03
N ARG A 121 -6.05 -7.26 7.08
CA ARG A 121 -6.01 -6.40 8.26
C ARG A 121 -5.22 -7.10 9.38
N GLY A 122 -4.14 -6.47 9.83
CA GLY A 122 -3.42 -6.84 11.05
C GLY A 122 -4.00 -6.14 12.28
N ASN A 123 -3.42 -6.41 13.44
CA ASN A 123 -3.88 -5.78 14.68
C ASN A 123 -3.47 -4.32 14.78
N HIS A 124 -2.37 -3.90 14.13
CA HIS A 124 -1.91 -2.51 14.14
C HIS A 124 -2.76 -1.57 13.24
N GLU A 125 -3.62 -2.11 12.38
CA GLU A 125 -4.62 -1.33 11.62
C GLU A 125 -5.88 -1.01 12.46
N CYS A 126 -5.69 -0.67 13.73
CA CYS A 126 -6.74 -0.29 14.66
C CYS A 126 -6.33 0.92 15.51
N ALA A 127 -7.23 1.89 15.66
CA ALA A 127 -6.98 3.15 16.38
C ALA A 127 -6.60 2.97 17.86
N SER A 128 -6.93 1.83 18.46
CA SER A 128 -6.54 1.52 19.84
C SER A 128 -5.09 1.04 19.98
N ILE A 129 -4.48 0.59 18.87
CA ILE A 129 -3.16 -0.05 18.86
C ILE A 129 -2.13 0.87 18.19
N ASN A 130 -2.49 1.54 17.10
CA ASN A 130 -1.59 2.49 16.45
C ASN A 130 -1.45 3.81 17.22
N ARG A 131 -0.22 4.33 17.28
CA ARG A 131 0.16 5.53 18.04
C ARG A 131 1.06 6.46 17.25
#